data_AF-A0A4S4FQ35-F1
#
_entry.id   AF-A0A4S4FQ35-F1
#
_cell.length_a   1.000
_cell.length_b   1.000
_cell.length_c   1.000
_cell.angle_alpha   90.00
_cell.angle_beta   90.00
_cell.angle_gamma   90.00
#
_symmetry.space_group_name_H-M   'P 1'
#
loop_
_entity.id
_entity.type
_entity.pdbx_description
1 polymer ?
#
loop_
_entity_poly.entity_id
_entity_poly.type
_entity_poly.pdbx_seq_one_letter_code
_entity_poly.pdbx_strand_id
1 'polypeptide(L)'
;MRRFSGRRITRRAVAVAAAGIVIAAGATATSLAAWTDTEWVFGSATGNARLGTSVFGVQQSVVGDSTAFTDRSTADGGSMVFTVNAASLSPGADVFGYVNLRTIVKSVGATVVLNPATQGATTDADLFAALVYSARVVGASVTCDASVFSAATSASIQEIVPTTTALTVGSGSSTFALDAGTTTDPGTAKRVCFRVTLPAGASSSLQGKGAYPVWNFVSTSS
;
A
#
# COMPACT_ATOMS: atom_id res chain seq x y z
N MET A 1 124.40 0.47 41.51
CA MET A 1 123.74 0.87 42.79
C MET A 1 122.73 1.97 42.44
N ARG A 2 121.44 2.01 42.78
CA ARG A 2 120.57 1.44 43.83
C ARG A 2 119.13 1.39 43.26
N ARG A 3 118.33 0.40 43.65
CA ARG A 3 116.86 0.35 43.41
C ARG A 3 116.11 1.14 44.50
N PHE A 4 114.99 1.76 44.13
CA PHE A 4 113.79 2.00 44.97
C PHE A 4 112.61 2.05 43.97
N SER A 5 111.76 1.02 43.91
CA SER A 5 110.58 0.70 44.74
C SER A 5 109.46 1.75 44.66
N GLY A 6 108.30 1.30 44.17
CA GLY A 6 107.23 2.11 43.60
C GLY A 6 106.21 2.69 44.55
N ARG A 7 105.15 3.29 43.97
CA ARG A 7 103.88 3.52 44.63
C ARG A 7 102.71 3.55 43.65
N ARG A 8 101.59 3.06 44.17
CA ARG A 8 100.37 2.55 43.54
C ARG A 8 99.25 3.61 43.40
N ILE A 9 98.37 3.35 42.42
CA ILE A 9 96.89 3.42 42.46
C ILE A 9 96.15 4.77 42.20
N THR A 10 95.52 4.81 41.02
CA THR A 10 94.15 5.22 40.62
C THR A 10 93.49 6.51 41.13
N ARG A 11 92.89 7.31 40.22
CA ARG A 11 91.44 7.33 39.89
C ARG A 11 91.08 8.48 38.90
N ARG A 12 90.41 8.08 37.80
CA ARG A 12 89.29 8.72 37.06
C ARG A 12 89.27 10.25 36.81
N ALA A 13 89.24 10.62 35.53
CA ALA A 13 88.37 11.64 34.92
C ALA A 13 88.46 11.48 33.39
N VAL A 14 87.48 10.87 32.73
CA VAL A 14 86.38 11.52 31.97
C VAL A 14 86.86 12.57 30.97
N ALA A 15 86.69 12.28 29.68
CA ALA A 15 86.23 13.24 28.69
C ALA A 15 85.54 12.47 27.53
N VAL A 16 84.26 12.76 27.36
CA VAL A 16 83.40 12.35 26.23
C VAL A 16 83.52 13.38 25.12
N ALA A 17 83.54 12.92 23.85
CA ALA A 17 83.05 13.56 22.61
C ALA A 17 83.98 13.16 21.42
N ALA A 18 83.56 12.82 20.21
CA ALA A 18 82.24 12.66 19.60
C ALA A 18 82.39 11.92 18.23
N ALA A 19 81.32 11.23 17.85
CA ALA A 19 80.78 10.98 16.49
C ALA A 19 81.64 10.34 15.36
N GLY A 20 81.10 9.24 14.81
CA GLY A 20 81.43 8.72 13.48
C GLY A 20 80.50 7.57 13.07
N ILE A 21 79.53 7.87 12.22
CA ILE A 21 78.41 7.04 11.71
C ILE A 21 78.89 5.90 10.79
N VAL A 22 78.33 4.68 10.89
CA VAL A 22 77.91 3.86 9.72
C VAL A 22 76.69 3.00 10.08
N ILE A 23 75.59 3.24 9.37
CA ILE A 23 74.38 2.40 9.33
C ILE A 23 74.63 1.31 8.28
N ALA A 24 74.53 0.03 8.65
CA ALA A 24 74.51 -1.07 7.67
C ALA A 24 73.80 -2.31 8.25
N ALA A 25 72.47 -2.29 8.22
CA ALA A 25 71.59 -3.42 7.93
C ALA A 25 70.17 -2.94 8.19
N GLY A 26 69.60 -2.26 7.19
CA GLY A 26 68.17 -2.02 7.16
C GLY A 26 67.47 -3.36 7.16
N ALA A 27 66.98 -3.79 8.32
CA ALA A 27 65.83 -4.67 8.36
C ALA A 27 64.78 -4.02 7.48
N THR A 28 64.36 -4.72 6.44
CA THR A 28 63.33 -4.33 5.48
C THR A 28 61.96 -4.28 6.14
N ALA A 29 61.82 -3.54 7.24
CA ALA A 29 60.61 -2.80 7.46
C ALA A 29 60.68 -1.61 6.51
N THR A 30 60.48 -1.88 5.21
CA THR A 30 59.82 -0.89 4.38
C THR A 30 58.49 -0.66 5.07
N SER A 31 58.46 0.28 6.01
CA SER A 31 57.27 1.07 6.25
C SER A 31 56.99 1.70 4.90
N LEU A 32 56.27 0.95 4.06
CA LEU A 32 55.53 1.48 2.94
C LEU A 32 54.70 2.57 3.60
N ALA A 33 55.16 3.82 3.46
CA ALA A 33 54.31 4.97 3.61
C ALA A 33 53.27 4.80 2.50
N ALA A 34 52.24 4.01 2.78
CA ALA A 34 51.09 3.90 1.93
C ALA A 34 50.36 5.23 2.11
N TRP A 35 50.34 6.04 1.06
CA TRP A 35 49.45 7.19 0.99
C TRP A 35 48.03 6.63 0.86
N THR A 36 47.39 6.41 1.99
CA THR A 36 45.99 5.98 2.06
C THR A 36 45.12 7.22 2.07
N ASP A 37 44.43 7.44 0.95
CA ASP A 37 43.31 8.37 0.88
C ASP A 37 42.02 7.57 1.05
N THR A 38 41.18 7.96 2.00
CA THR A 38 39.96 7.24 2.36
C THR A 38 38.78 8.20 2.30
N GLU A 39 37.97 8.05 1.26
CA GLU A 39 36.79 8.87 1.04
C GLU A 39 35.52 8.08 1.36
N TRP A 40 34.64 8.68 2.16
CA TRP A 40 33.35 8.11 2.53
C TRP A 40 32.23 8.98 1.95
N VAL A 41 31.26 8.36 1.27
CA VAL A 41 30.03 9.02 0.82
C VAL A 41 28.84 8.36 1.50
N PHE A 42 27.83 9.15 1.89
CA PHE A 42 26.54 8.63 2.33
C PHE A 42 25.47 8.94 1.28
N GLY A 43 24.57 7.98 1.05
CA GLY A 43 23.42 8.19 0.18
C GLY A 43 22.31 8.93 0.94
N SER A 44 21.84 10.04 0.39
CA SER A 44 20.69 10.78 0.91
C SER A 44 19.73 11.16 -0.21
N ALA A 45 18.46 11.36 0.13
CA ALA A 45 17.52 12.05 -0.74
C ALA A 45 17.85 13.56 -0.79
N THR A 46 17.23 14.29 -1.73
CA THR A 46 17.40 15.74 -1.90
C THR A 46 17.27 16.48 -0.56
N GLY A 47 18.23 17.36 -0.25
CA GLY A 47 18.23 18.12 1.00
C GLY A 47 18.69 17.32 2.23
N ASN A 48 19.53 16.29 2.04
CA ASN A 48 20.07 15.44 3.12
C ASN A 48 19.01 14.63 3.90
N ALA A 49 17.86 14.36 3.28
CA ALA A 49 16.83 13.52 3.87
C ALA A 49 17.22 12.03 3.82
N ARG A 50 16.68 11.23 4.75
CA ARG A 50 16.89 9.77 4.78
C ARG A 50 16.24 9.14 3.56
N LEU A 51 16.88 8.11 2.98
CA LEU A 51 16.21 7.21 2.05
C LEU A 51 15.11 6.45 2.81
N GLY A 52 13.90 6.43 2.26
CA GLY A 52 12.72 5.84 2.90
C GLY A 52 11.83 5.15 1.88
N THR A 53 10.85 4.39 2.39
CA THR A 53 9.84 3.71 1.59
C THR A 53 8.53 4.48 1.59
N SER A 54 7.73 4.31 0.54
CA SER A 54 6.37 4.84 0.47
C SER A 54 5.44 4.18 1.50
N VAL A 55 4.32 4.86 1.80
CA VAL A 55 3.22 4.33 2.61
C VAL A 55 2.05 3.99 1.69
N PHE A 56 1.25 2.98 2.02
CA PHE A 56 0.07 2.57 1.27
C PHE A 56 -1.08 2.13 2.20
N GLY A 57 -2.30 2.61 1.94
CA GLY A 57 -3.50 2.16 2.65
C GLY A 57 -4.79 2.70 2.01
N VAL A 58 -5.86 1.92 2.07
CA VAL A 58 -7.18 2.25 1.50
C VAL A 58 -8.26 2.04 2.55
N GLN A 59 -9.17 3.01 2.66
CA GLN A 59 -10.29 3.00 3.59
C GLN A 59 -11.62 2.99 2.85
N GLN A 60 -12.65 2.51 3.56
CA GLN A 60 -14.02 2.44 3.07
C GLN A 60 -15.01 3.22 3.95
N SER A 61 -16.10 3.68 3.33
CA SER A 61 -17.24 4.32 4.00
C SER A 61 -18.56 3.87 3.34
N VAL A 62 -19.52 3.41 4.15
CA VAL A 62 -20.83 2.88 3.71
C VAL A 62 -22.02 3.69 4.23
N VAL A 63 -23.22 3.41 3.74
CA VAL A 63 -24.50 4.03 4.18
C VAL A 63 -24.73 3.73 5.67
N GLY A 64 -24.36 4.68 6.54
CA GLY A 64 -24.40 4.55 7.99
C GLY A 64 -23.19 5.15 8.69
N ASP A 65 -22.07 5.29 7.98
CA ASP A 65 -20.83 5.86 8.53
C ASP A 65 -20.85 7.41 8.60
N SER A 66 -21.96 8.05 8.21
CA SER A 66 -22.21 9.50 8.01
C SER A 66 -21.23 10.21 7.05
N THR A 67 -19.92 10.09 7.29
CA THR A 67 -18.78 10.51 6.46
C THR A 67 -17.45 9.83 6.87
N ALA A 68 -17.46 8.98 7.91
CA ALA A 68 -16.27 8.35 8.45
C ALA A 68 -15.71 7.30 7.49
N PHE A 69 -14.38 7.27 7.36
CA PHE A 69 -13.64 6.27 6.60
C PHE A 69 -12.82 5.42 7.57
N THR A 70 -12.90 4.11 7.42
CA THR A 70 -12.23 3.15 8.29
C THR A 70 -11.57 2.02 7.50
N ASP A 71 -10.50 1.48 8.05
CA ASP A 71 -9.86 0.27 7.53
C ASP A 71 -10.72 -0.94 7.89
N ARG A 72 -11.02 -1.77 6.89
CA ARG A 72 -11.87 -2.95 7.03
C ARG A 72 -11.33 -4.04 6.12
N SER A 73 -10.32 -4.74 6.63
CA SER A 73 -9.49 -5.72 5.92
C SER A 73 -9.99 -7.17 6.02
N THR A 74 -11.02 -7.41 6.84
CA THR A 74 -11.67 -8.72 7.01
C THR A 74 -13.02 -8.76 6.30
N ALA A 75 -13.46 -9.96 5.91
CA ALA A 75 -14.81 -10.19 5.38
C ALA A 75 -15.89 -9.70 6.37
N ASP A 76 -17.08 -9.38 5.84
CA ASP A 76 -18.20 -8.78 6.57
C ASP A 76 -17.91 -7.39 7.17
N GLY A 77 -17.06 -6.60 6.51
CA GLY A 77 -16.71 -5.23 6.91
C GLY A 77 -17.89 -4.23 6.91
N GLY A 78 -17.88 -3.25 6.01
CA GLY A 78 -18.93 -2.23 5.96
C GLY A 78 -20.20 -2.79 5.31
N SER A 79 -21.35 -2.70 5.98
CA SER A 79 -22.63 -3.11 5.39
C SER A 79 -23.07 -2.13 4.31
N MET A 80 -23.05 -2.56 3.05
CA MET A 80 -23.66 -1.80 1.96
C MET A 80 -25.19 -1.90 2.06
N VAL A 81 -25.85 -0.81 2.43
CA VAL A 81 -27.31 -0.75 2.45
C VAL A 81 -27.81 -0.38 1.06
N PHE A 82 -28.64 -1.25 0.49
CA PHE A 82 -29.32 -1.00 -0.77
C PHE A 82 -30.59 -0.16 -0.54
N THR A 83 -31.06 0.53 -1.58
CA THR A 83 -32.28 1.33 -1.57
C THR A 83 -33.49 0.56 -1.06
N VAL A 84 -34.53 1.31 -0.65
CA VAL A 84 -35.82 0.76 -0.20
C VAL A 84 -36.33 -0.35 -1.15
N ASN A 85 -36.89 -1.42 -0.57
CA ASN A 85 -37.36 -2.66 -1.22
C ASN A 85 -36.30 -3.72 -1.57
N ALA A 86 -35.03 -3.57 -1.18
CA ALA A 86 -34.02 -4.62 -1.36
C ALA A 86 -34.37 -5.96 -0.67
N ALA A 87 -35.15 -5.93 0.41
CA ALA A 87 -35.64 -7.14 1.09
C ALA A 87 -36.79 -7.85 0.37
N SER A 88 -37.38 -7.24 -0.67
CA SER A 88 -38.56 -7.74 -1.38
C SER A 88 -38.49 -7.43 -2.87
N LEU A 89 -37.38 -7.82 -3.51
CA LEU A 89 -37.18 -7.67 -4.95
C LEU A 89 -38.21 -8.50 -5.73
N SER A 90 -38.98 -7.83 -6.59
CA SER A 90 -39.81 -8.49 -7.60
C SER A 90 -38.98 -8.75 -8.87
N PRO A 91 -39.34 -9.76 -9.69
CA PRO A 91 -38.71 -9.95 -11.00
C PRO A 91 -38.76 -8.67 -11.85
N GLY A 92 -37.64 -8.30 -12.44
CA GLY A 92 -37.44 -7.06 -13.21
C GLY A 92 -37.16 -5.81 -12.37
N ALA A 93 -37.14 -5.91 -11.03
CA ALA A 93 -36.81 -4.79 -10.16
C ALA A 93 -35.31 -4.61 -9.98
N ASP A 94 -34.90 -3.34 -9.90
CA ASP A 94 -33.54 -2.91 -9.61
C ASP A 94 -33.45 -2.36 -8.19
N VAL A 95 -32.34 -2.63 -7.51
CA VAL A 95 -31.94 -1.95 -6.27
C VAL A 95 -30.53 -1.42 -6.39
N PHE A 96 -30.29 -0.29 -5.73
CA PHE A 96 -29.03 0.43 -5.83
C PHE A 96 -28.33 0.51 -4.49
N GLY A 97 -27.01 0.35 -4.49
CA GLY A 97 -26.17 0.41 -3.30
C GLY A 97 -24.82 1.03 -3.63
N TYR A 98 -24.06 1.42 -2.61
CA TYR A 98 -22.73 1.96 -2.85
C TYR A 98 -21.75 1.77 -1.70
N VAL A 99 -20.47 1.87 -2.06
CA VAL A 99 -19.35 2.06 -1.12
C VAL A 99 -18.47 3.20 -1.61
N ASN A 100 -17.98 4.03 -0.69
CA ASN A 100 -16.94 5.01 -0.98
C ASN A 100 -15.58 4.44 -0.60
N LEU A 101 -14.58 4.65 -1.47
CA LEU A 101 -13.21 4.21 -1.27
C LEU A 101 -12.27 5.41 -1.43
N ARG A 102 -11.24 5.48 -0.60
CA ARG A 102 -10.16 6.47 -0.72
C ARG A 102 -8.86 5.91 -0.16
N THR A 103 -7.73 6.47 -0.58
CA THR A 103 -6.44 6.22 0.08
C THR A 103 -6.30 7.04 1.36
N ILE A 104 -5.43 6.61 2.29
CA ILE A 104 -5.13 7.36 3.52
C ILE A 104 -4.16 8.52 3.28
N VAL A 105 -4.04 9.41 4.27
CA VAL A 105 -3.02 10.48 4.31
C VAL A 105 -1.62 9.87 4.09
N LYS A 106 -0.80 10.49 3.24
CA LYS A 106 0.54 10.04 2.81
C LYS A 106 0.60 8.72 2.04
N SER A 107 -0.54 8.11 1.71
CA SER A 107 -0.54 6.92 0.86
C SER A 107 -0.16 7.29 -0.57
N VAL A 108 0.59 6.43 -1.25
CA VAL A 108 0.66 6.44 -2.72
C VAL A 108 -0.71 6.11 -3.32
N GLY A 109 -0.88 6.36 -4.62
CA GLY A 109 -2.09 6.02 -5.35
C GLY A 109 -2.35 4.52 -5.36
N ALA A 110 -3.57 4.14 -5.71
CA ALA A 110 -3.95 2.73 -5.79
C ALA A 110 -4.62 2.42 -7.14
N THR A 111 -4.39 1.22 -7.66
CA THR A 111 -5.24 0.59 -8.68
C THR A 111 -6.13 -0.45 -8.02
N VAL A 112 -7.43 -0.36 -8.24
CA VAL A 112 -8.44 -1.17 -7.55
C VAL A 112 -9.19 -2.08 -8.53
N VAL A 113 -9.37 -3.35 -8.11
CA VAL A 113 -10.15 -4.39 -8.80
C VAL A 113 -11.30 -4.82 -7.90
N LEU A 114 -12.48 -5.05 -8.49
CA LEU A 114 -13.62 -5.66 -7.80
C LEU A 114 -13.62 -7.17 -8.07
N ASN A 115 -13.47 -7.97 -7.02
CA ASN A 115 -13.54 -9.43 -7.13
C ASN A 115 -15.00 -9.93 -7.21
N PRO A 116 -15.21 -11.19 -7.66
CA PRO A 116 -16.49 -11.85 -7.56
C PRO A 116 -17.13 -11.72 -6.17
N ALA A 117 -18.46 -11.59 -6.13
CA ALA A 117 -19.18 -11.67 -4.87
C ALA A 117 -19.13 -13.11 -4.33
N THR A 118 -19.11 -13.21 -3.01
CA THR A 118 -19.31 -14.47 -2.28
C THR A 118 -20.63 -14.44 -1.54
N GLN A 119 -21.12 -15.60 -1.13
CA GLN A 119 -22.32 -15.71 -0.33
C GLN A 119 -22.01 -15.36 1.13
N GLY A 120 -22.68 -14.34 1.65
CA GLY A 120 -22.69 -14.02 3.08
C GLY A 120 -23.59 -14.99 3.85
N ALA A 121 -23.55 -14.88 5.18
CA ALA A 121 -24.36 -15.71 6.06
C ALA A 121 -25.85 -15.66 5.69
N THR A 122 -26.56 -16.78 5.86
CA THR A 122 -28.01 -16.90 5.62
C THR A 122 -28.47 -16.60 4.18
N THR A 123 -27.56 -16.63 3.20
CA THR A 123 -27.89 -16.51 1.77
C THR A 123 -28.54 -17.78 1.24
N ASP A 124 -29.66 -17.65 0.53
CA ASP A 124 -30.18 -18.71 -0.33
C ASP A 124 -29.37 -18.78 -1.64
N ALA A 125 -28.85 -19.96 -1.96
CA ALA A 125 -27.96 -20.17 -3.09
C ALA A 125 -28.66 -19.99 -4.45
N ASP A 126 -29.93 -20.37 -4.58
CA ASP A 126 -30.67 -20.25 -5.84
C ASP A 126 -30.97 -18.78 -6.15
N LEU A 127 -31.36 -18.01 -5.13
CA LEU A 127 -31.57 -16.58 -5.30
C LEU A 127 -30.25 -15.88 -5.64
N PHE A 128 -29.16 -16.19 -4.93
CA PHE A 128 -27.84 -15.64 -5.23
C PHE A 128 -27.40 -15.92 -6.67
N ALA A 129 -27.61 -17.15 -7.16
CA ALA A 129 -27.28 -17.53 -8.53
C ALA A 129 -28.19 -16.85 -9.59
N ALA A 130 -29.43 -16.51 -9.23
CA ALA A 130 -30.37 -15.85 -10.12
C ALA A 130 -30.16 -14.33 -10.24
N LEU A 131 -29.55 -13.69 -9.24
CA LEU A 131 -29.29 -12.25 -9.26
C LEU A 131 -28.19 -11.89 -10.25
N VAL A 132 -28.38 -10.76 -10.93
CA VAL A 132 -27.37 -10.13 -11.77
C VAL A 132 -27.05 -8.74 -11.24
N TYR A 133 -25.89 -8.21 -11.59
CA TYR A 133 -25.48 -6.89 -11.18
C TYR A 133 -24.67 -6.15 -12.25
N SER A 134 -24.47 -4.87 -11.98
CA SER A 134 -23.52 -3.99 -12.67
C SER A 134 -22.89 -3.04 -11.66
N ALA A 135 -21.69 -2.57 -11.97
CA ALA A 135 -20.96 -1.66 -11.10
C ALA A 135 -20.29 -0.54 -11.89
N ARG A 136 -20.43 0.68 -11.37
CA ARG A 136 -19.87 1.91 -11.97
C ARG A 136 -19.17 2.76 -10.92
N VAL A 137 -18.09 3.42 -11.31
CA VAL A 137 -17.29 4.30 -10.47
C VAL A 137 -17.59 5.75 -10.83
N VAL A 138 -17.90 6.56 -9.82
CA VAL A 138 -18.27 7.97 -9.91
C VAL A 138 -17.61 8.77 -8.78
N GLY A 139 -17.75 10.10 -8.81
CA GLY A 139 -17.33 10.95 -7.68
C GLY A 139 -18.16 10.66 -6.41
N ALA A 140 -17.55 10.82 -5.23
CA ALA A 140 -18.19 10.43 -3.96
C ALA A 140 -19.47 11.20 -3.59
N SER A 141 -19.75 12.34 -4.23
CA SER A 141 -21.00 13.10 -4.04
C SER A 141 -22.16 12.63 -4.93
N VAL A 142 -21.89 11.78 -5.92
CA VAL A 142 -22.90 11.33 -6.90
C VAL A 142 -23.82 10.29 -6.26
N THR A 143 -25.13 10.48 -6.37
CA THR A 143 -26.13 9.51 -5.92
C THR A 143 -26.12 8.27 -6.82
N CYS A 144 -26.12 7.09 -6.22
CA CYS A 144 -26.24 5.84 -6.98
C CYS A 144 -27.72 5.51 -7.18
N ASP A 145 -28.21 5.80 -8.38
CA ASP A 145 -29.56 5.51 -8.83
C ASP A 145 -29.55 5.12 -10.32
N ALA A 146 -30.73 4.93 -10.91
CA ALA A 146 -30.88 4.53 -12.31
C ALA A 146 -30.15 5.45 -13.30
N SER A 147 -29.99 6.75 -13.00
CA SER A 147 -29.35 7.72 -13.90
C SER A 147 -27.88 7.39 -14.15
N VAL A 148 -27.16 6.92 -13.12
CA VAL A 148 -25.75 6.50 -13.23
C VAL A 148 -25.60 5.32 -14.19
N PHE A 149 -26.58 4.42 -14.21
CA PHE A 149 -26.56 3.21 -15.04
C PHE A 149 -27.13 3.41 -16.45
N SER A 150 -27.94 4.45 -16.68
CA SER A 150 -28.39 4.85 -18.02
C SER A 150 -27.43 5.80 -18.73
N ALA A 151 -26.54 6.47 -17.98
CA ALA A 151 -25.57 7.41 -18.56
C ALA A 151 -24.53 6.70 -19.46
N ALA A 152 -23.97 7.41 -20.43
CA ALA A 152 -22.84 6.92 -21.19
C ALA A 152 -21.57 6.87 -20.32
N THR A 153 -20.72 5.88 -20.58
CA THR A 153 -19.39 5.81 -19.95
C THR A 153 -18.56 7.02 -20.35
N SER A 154 -17.89 7.62 -19.36
CA SER A 154 -17.08 8.83 -19.53
C SER A 154 -15.96 8.86 -18.48
N ALA A 155 -15.14 9.92 -18.49
CA ALA A 155 -14.14 10.13 -17.45
C ALA A 155 -14.75 10.27 -16.03
N SER A 156 -16.00 10.74 -15.94
CA SER A 156 -16.69 10.95 -14.66
C SER A 156 -17.59 9.77 -14.24
N ILE A 157 -17.91 8.86 -15.17
CA ILE A 157 -18.71 7.67 -14.94
C ILE A 157 -18.01 6.51 -15.64
N GLN A 158 -17.25 5.74 -14.86
CA GLN A 158 -16.51 4.60 -15.37
C GLN A 158 -17.30 3.32 -15.14
N GLU A 159 -17.55 2.54 -16.18
CA GLU A 159 -18.08 1.18 -16.03
C GLU A 159 -16.95 0.21 -15.68
N ILE A 160 -17.13 -0.56 -14.59
CA ILE A 160 -16.16 -1.59 -14.18
C ILE A 160 -16.76 -3.00 -14.24
N VAL A 161 -18.08 -3.13 -14.18
CA VAL A 161 -18.81 -4.37 -14.42
C VAL A 161 -19.98 -4.09 -15.36
N PRO A 162 -20.05 -4.75 -16.53
CA PRO A 162 -21.14 -4.57 -17.49
C PRO A 162 -22.51 -4.88 -16.92
N THR A 163 -23.55 -4.43 -17.63
CA THR A 163 -24.94 -4.75 -17.29
C THR A 163 -25.21 -6.25 -17.33
N THR A 164 -26.09 -6.73 -16.44
CA THR A 164 -26.55 -8.13 -16.38
C THR A 164 -25.45 -9.17 -16.12
N THR A 165 -24.39 -8.80 -15.41
CA THR A 165 -23.30 -9.72 -15.04
C THR A 165 -23.72 -10.59 -13.84
N ALA A 166 -23.39 -11.88 -13.83
CA ALA A 166 -23.66 -12.74 -12.67
C ALA A 166 -22.85 -12.31 -11.43
N LEU A 167 -23.41 -12.44 -10.22
CA LEU A 167 -22.73 -12.05 -8.97
C LEU A 167 -21.37 -12.75 -8.77
N THR A 168 -21.20 -13.96 -9.31
CA THR A 168 -19.96 -14.75 -9.25
C THR A 168 -18.86 -14.28 -10.22
N VAL A 169 -19.06 -13.17 -10.92
CA VAL A 169 -18.10 -12.58 -11.84
C VAL A 169 -17.70 -11.20 -11.34
N GLY A 170 -16.40 -10.95 -11.20
CA GLY A 170 -15.85 -9.65 -10.80
C GLY A 170 -15.64 -8.70 -12.00
N SER A 171 -14.85 -7.64 -11.81
CA SER A 171 -14.53 -6.67 -12.88
C SER A 171 -13.50 -7.19 -13.90
N GLY A 172 -12.89 -8.35 -13.66
CA GLY A 172 -11.88 -8.91 -14.56
C GLY A 172 -10.67 -7.99 -14.68
N SER A 173 -10.30 -7.60 -15.90
CA SER A 173 -9.21 -6.64 -16.17
C SER A 173 -9.62 -5.17 -16.00
N SER A 174 -10.91 -4.87 -15.83
CA SER A 174 -11.38 -3.51 -15.58
C SER A 174 -10.96 -3.08 -14.17
N THR A 175 -10.22 -1.98 -14.10
CA THR A 175 -9.69 -1.40 -12.86
C THR A 175 -10.02 0.08 -12.78
N PHE A 176 -9.97 0.66 -11.59
CA PHE A 176 -10.04 2.11 -11.42
C PHE A 176 -8.96 2.59 -10.46
N ALA A 177 -8.50 3.83 -10.65
CA ALA A 177 -7.47 4.42 -9.80
C ALA A 177 -8.10 5.12 -8.58
N LEU A 178 -7.42 5.10 -7.44
CA LEU A 178 -7.60 6.03 -6.33
C LEU A 178 -6.40 6.97 -6.27
N ASP A 179 -6.67 8.24 -6.03
CA ASP A 179 -5.62 9.27 -5.96
C ASP A 179 -4.74 9.04 -4.72
N ALA A 180 -3.48 9.49 -4.78
CA ALA A 180 -2.60 9.49 -3.61
C ALA A 180 -3.12 10.44 -2.52
N GLY A 181 -2.82 10.13 -1.26
CA GLY A 181 -3.00 11.08 -0.16
C GLY A 181 -1.86 12.09 -0.12
N THR A 182 -2.17 13.34 0.24
CA THR A 182 -1.16 14.37 0.48
C THR A 182 -0.53 14.19 1.87
N THR A 183 0.33 15.12 2.27
CA THR A 183 0.94 15.12 3.61
C THR A 183 -0.08 15.32 4.74
N THR A 184 -1.20 15.99 4.44
CA THR A 184 -2.23 16.38 5.40
C THR A 184 -3.59 15.74 5.11
N ASP A 185 -3.86 15.38 3.86
CA ASP A 185 -5.19 14.97 3.40
C ASP A 185 -5.16 13.58 2.75
N PRO A 186 -6.22 12.78 2.94
CA PRO A 186 -6.38 11.52 2.20
C PRO A 186 -6.64 11.79 0.70
N GLY A 187 -6.55 10.75 -0.13
CA GLY A 187 -6.92 10.87 -1.53
C GLY A 187 -8.40 11.22 -1.72
N THR A 188 -8.74 11.77 -2.88
CA THR A 188 -10.14 12.06 -3.23
C THR A 188 -10.96 10.77 -3.23
N ALA A 189 -12.07 10.76 -2.48
CA ALA A 189 -12.93 9.60 -2.43
C ALA A 189 -13.66 9.36 -3.76
N LYS A 190 -13.71 8.11 -4.18
CA LYS A 190 -14.53 7.63 -5.29
C LYS A 190 -15.64 6.72 -4.77
N ARG A 191 -16.78 6.73 -5.44
CA ARG A 191 -17.93 5.89 -5.11
C ARG A 191 -18.08 4.79 -6.14
N VAL A 192 -18.23 3.57 -5.67
CA VAL A 192 -18.61 2.42 -6.50
C VAL A 192 -20.11 2.21 -6.30
N CYS A 193 -20.88 2.53 -7.32
CA CYS A 193 -22.32 2.28 -7.39
C CYS A 193 -22.58 0.86 -7.88
N PHE A 194 -23.47 0.16 -7.20
CA PHE A 194 -23.98 -1.15 -7.56
C PHE A 194 -25.44 -1.02 -7.97
N ARG A 195 -25.82 -1.69 -9.05
CA ARG A 195 -27.21 -2.02 -9.38
C ARG A 195 -27.33 -3.53 -9.38
N VAL A 196 -28.19 -4.06 -8.52
CA VAL A 196 -28.54 -5.47 -8.46
C VAL A 196 -29.96 -5.63 -8.96
N THR A 197 -30.16 -6.65 -9.80
CA THR A 197 -31.44 -6.91 -10.47
C THR A 197 -31.80 -8.38 -10.28
N LEU A 198 -33.06 -8.65 -9.95
CA LEU A 198 -33.64 -9.97 -10.17
C LEU A 198 -34.18 -9.99 -11.61
N PRO A 199 -33.63 -10.78 -12.54
CA PRO A 199 -34.04 -10.75 -13.93
C PRO A 199 -35.55 -10.97 -14.12
N ALA A 200 -36.11 -10.35 -15.17
CA ALA A 200 -37.48 -10.65 -15.58
C ALA A 200 -37.61 -12.15 -15.93
N GLY A 201 -38.74 -12.76 -15.54
CA GLY A 201 -38.96 -14.20 -15.72
C GLY A 201 -38.29 -15.10 -14.67
N ALA A 202 -37.71 -14.52 -13.62
CA ALA A 202 -37.24 -15.28 -12.45
C ALA A 202 -38.35 -16.17 -11.87
N SER A 203 -37.99 -17.39 -11.49
CA SER A 203 -38.92 -18.41 -11.01
C SER A 203 -39.70 -17.95 -9.76
N SER A 204 -40.98 -18.33 -9.67
CA SER A 204 -41.78 -18.10 -8.46
C SER A 204 -41.25 -18.85 -7.24
N SER A 205 -40.43 -19.89 -7.44
CA SER A 205 -39.71 -20.58 -6.35
C SER A 205 -38.72 -19.68 -5.61
N LEU A 206 -38.39 -18.51 -6.16
CA LEU A 206 -37.49 -17.54 -5.53
C LEU A 206 -38.19 -16.58 -4.55
N GLN A 207 -39.52 -16.59 -4.50
CA GLN A 207 -40.28 -15.69 -3.63
C GLN A 207 -40.02 -15.96 -2.14
N GLY A 208 -39.87 -14.88 -1.37
CA GLY A 208 -39.62 -14.96 0.08
C GLY A 208 -38.21 -15.37 0.48
N LYS A 209 -37.33 -15.66 -0.48
CA LYS A 209 -35.91 -15.96 -0.24
C LYS A 209 -35.10 -14.67 -0.03
N GLY A 210 -33.95 -14.80 0.63
CA GLY A 210 -33.01 -13.71 0.86
C GLY A 210 -31.59 -14.09 0.43
N ALA A 211 -30.81 -13.11 -0.01
CA ALA A 211 -29.41 -13.28 -0.36
C ALA A 211 -28.57 -12.11 0.16
N TYR A 212 -27.37 -12.40 0.65
CA TYR A 212 -26.41 -11.42 1.16
C TYR A 212 -25.12 -11.51 0.34
N PRO A 213 -24.99 -10.80 -0.78
CA PRO A 213 -23.74 -10.79 -1.53
C PRO A 213 -22.66 -10.03 -0.76
N VAL A 214 -21.46 -10.60 -0.69
CA VAL A 214 -20.29 -10.00 -0.06
C VAL A 214 -19.24 -9.75 -1.13
N TRP A 215 -18.95 -8.47 -1.41
CA TRP A 215 -17.94 -8.06 -2.38
C TRP A 215 -16.61 -7.72 -1.72
N ASN A 216 -15.52 -7.98 -2.44
CA ASN A 216 -14.17 -7.67 -2.03
C ASN A 216 -13.48 -6.77 -3.07
N PHE A 217 -12.76 -5.75 -2.59
CA PHE A 217 -11.92 -4.88 -3.41
C PHE A 217 -10.46 -5.17 -3.13
N VAL A 218 -9.70 -5.48 -4.18
CA VAL A 218 -8.24 -5.64 -4.08
C VAL A 218 -7.59 -4.38 -4.64
N SER A 219 -6.77 -3.74 -3.80
CA SER A 219 -6.05 -2.52 -4.15
C SER A 219 -4.56 -2.79 -4.20
N THR A 220 -3.89 -2.37 -5.28
CA THR A 220 -2.43 -2.45 -5.44
C THR A 220 -1.86 -1.04 -5.54
N SER A 221 -0.77 -0.76 -4.84
CA SER A 221 -0.09 0.54 -4.91
C SER A 221 0.40 0.82 -6.34
N SER A 222 0.28 2.07 -6.79
CA SER A 222 0.74 2.55 -8.10
C SER A 222 1.69 3.74 -7.97
#